data_AF-A0A1M5KEU0-F1
#
_entry.id   AF-A0A1M5KEU0-F1
#
_cell.length_a   1.000
_cell.length_b   1.000
_cell.length_c   1.000
_cell.angle_alpha   90.00
_cell.angle_beta   90.00
_cell.angle_gamma   90.00
#
_symmetry.space_group_name_H-M   'P 1'
#
loop_
_entity.id
_entity.type
_entity.pdbx_description
1 polymer ?
#
loop_
_entity_poly.entity_id
_entity_poly.type
_entity_poly.pdbx_seq_one_letter_code
_entity_poly.pdbx_strand_id
1 'polypeptide(L)'
;MIERLKKYWVFLLIALIGINYAGFYLLWESMGISDALEHVESEHVIRTLKQKDFVYTLFVDAVLILDFSLILLLLFMGGRKIVQLIIKK
;
A
#
# COMPACT_ATOMS: atom_id res chain seq x y z
N MET A 1 -17.00 -10.69 -15.55
CA MET A 1 -16.29 -10.06 -14.41
C MET A 1 -15.26 -9.02 -14.89
N ILE A 2 -14.37 -9.39 -15.83
CA ILE A 2 -13.39 -8.48 -16.47
C ILE A 2 -14.01 -7.28 -17.18
N GLU A 3 -15.18 -7.42 -17.83
CA GLU A 3 -15.83 -6.28 -18.50
C GLU A 3 -16.34 -5.20 -17.54
N ARG A 4 -16.84 -5.61 -16.36
CA ARG A 4 -17.19 -4.66 -15.28
C ARG A 4 -15.94 -4.00 -14.72
N LEU A 5 -14.82 -4.74 -14.60
CA LEU A 5 -13.54 -4.18 -14.16
C LEU A 5 -13.00 -3.16 -15.16
N LYS A 6 -13.12 -3.41 -16.48
CA LYS A 6 -12.76 -2.46 -17.54
C LYS A 6 -13.56 -1.16 -17.44
N LYS A 7 -14.86 -1.24 -17.14
CA LYS A 7 -15.74 -0.06 -16.99
C LYS A 7 -15.28 0.86 -15.85
N TYR A 8 -14.77 0.30 -14.76
CA TYR A 8 -14.32 1.06 -13.59
C TYR A 8 -12.80 1.17 -13.47
N TRP A 9 -12.06 0.86 -14.54
CA TRP A 9 -10.59 0.82 -14.49
C TRP A 9 -9.98 2.18 -14.10
N VAL A 10 -10.58 3.28 -14.58
CA VAL A 10 -10.16 4.64 -14.22
C VAL A 10 -10.41 4.93 -12.74
N PHE A 11 -11.57 4.53 -12.22
CA PHE A 11 -11.89 4.69 -10.80
C PHE A 11 -10.95 3.87 -9.91
N LEU A 12 -10.66 2.63 -10.32
CA LEU A 12 -9.66 1.78 -9.66
C LEU A 12 -8.29 2.43 -9.64
N LEU A 13 -7.87 3.03 -10.76
CA LEU A 13 -6.57 3.70 -10.87
C LEU A 13 -6.49 4.93 -9.97
N ILE A 14 -7.54 5.75 -9.91
CA ILE A 14 -7.64 6.89 -8.98
C ILE A 14 -7.59 6.40 -7.53
N ALA A 15 -8.32 5.33 -7.21
CA ALA A 15 -8.30 4.76 -5.87
C ALA A 15 -6.90 4.25 -5.48
N LEU A 16 -6.20 3.57 -6.39
CA LEU A 16 -4.83 3.11 -6.16
C LEU A 16 -3.85 4.27 -5.93
N ILE A 17 -3.95 5.34 -6.72
CA ILE A 17 -3.15 6.57 -6.51
C ILE A 17 -3.44 7.18 -5.15
N GLY A 18 -4.72 7.29 -4.78
CA GLY A 18 -5.13 7.84 -3.49
C GLY A 18 -4.62 7.01 -2.31
N ILE A 19 -4.71 5.67 -2.41
CA ILE A 19 -4.21 4.74 -1.38
C ILE A 19 -2.69 4.86 -1.26
N ASN A 20 -1.95 4.94 -2.37
CA ASN A 20 -0.50 5.11 -2.37
C ASN A 20 -0.08 6.46 -1.76
N TYR A 21 -0.75 7.55 -2.14
CA TYR A 21 -0.50 8.88 -1.58
C TYR A 21 -0.78 8.90 -0.07
N ALA A 22 -1.89 8.30 0.37
CA ALA A 22 -2.22 8.17 1.78
C ALA A 22 -1.17 7.33 2.53
N GLY A 23 -0.73 6.21 1.95
CA GLY A 23 0.34 5.39 2.52
C GLY A 23 1.64 6.18 2.72
N PHE A 24 2.04 6.97 1.72
CA PHE A 24 3.23 7.82 1.83
C PHE A 24 3.08 8.92 2.90
N TYR A 25 1.91 9.56 2.96
CA TYR A 25 1.63 10.56 3.99
C TYR A 25 1.67 9.96 5.41
N LEU A 26 1.07 8.78 5.60
CA LEU A 26 1.06 8.11 6.90
C LEU A 26 2.43 7.58 7.30
N LEU A 27 3.26 7.15 6.34
CA LEU A 27 4.69 6.85 6.55
C LEU A 27 5.46 8.06 7.07
N TRP A 28 5.22 9.23 6.48
CA TRP A 28 5.86 10.46 6.93
C TRP A 28 5.45 10.82 8.36
N GLU A 29 4.14 10.73 8.63
CA GLU A 29 3.59 11.05 9.94
C GLU A 29 4.02 10.03 11.02
N SER A 30 4.16 8.74 10.71
CA SER A 30 4.69 7.74 11.65
C SER A 30 6.14 8.02 12.03
N MET A 31 6.97 8.45 11.08
CA MET A 31 8.34 8.90 11.38
C MET A 31 8.35 10.10 12.35
N GLY A 32 7.46 11.07 12.14
CA GLY A 32 7.31 12.21 13.06
C GLY A 32 6.78 11.81 14.45
N ILE A 33 5.89 10.80 14.53
CA ILE A 33 5.42 10.26 15.81
C ILE A 33 6.55 9.54 16.55
N SER A 34 7.41 8.81 15.83
CA SER A 34 8.57 8.13 16.42
C SER A 34 9.53 9.14 17.06
N ASP A 35 9.80 10.26 16.39
CA ASP A 35 10.65 11.34 16.93
C ASP A 35 9.99 12.02 18.15
N ALA A 36 8.68 12.27 18.07
CA ALA A 36 7.93 12.84 19.20
C ALA A 36 7.91 11.91 20.43
N LEU A 37 7.87 10.59 20.22
CA LEU A 37 7.90 9.59 21.29
C LEU A 37 9.23 9.59 22.05
N GLU A 38 10.33 10.02 21.43
CA GLU A 38 11.65 10.10 22.07
C GLU A 38 11.76 11.28 23.05
N HIS A 39 10.96 12.34 22.83
CA HIS A 39 11.05 13.59 23.57
C HIS A 39 9.90 13.83 24.57
N VAL A 40 8.89 12.96 24.60
CA VAL A 40 7.71 13.10 25.47
C VAL A 40 7.87 12.28 26.76
N GLU A 41 7.69 12.93 27.91
CA GLU A 41 7.73 12.27 29.22
C GLU A 41 6.34 11.82 29.74
N SER A 42 5.25 12.37 29.20
CA SER A 42 3.90 12.07 29.69
C SER A 42 3.39 10.70 29.22
N GLU A 43 3.16 9.78 30.15
CA GLU A 43 2.66 8.42 29.86
C GLU A 43 1.36 8.40 29.05
N HIS A 44 0.44 9.33 29.33
CA HIS A 44 -0.84 9.42 28.60
C HIS A 44 -0.62 9.78 27.12
N VAL A 45 0.30 10.71 26.86
CA VAL A 45 0.66 11.14 25.51
C VAL A 45 1.39 10.02 24.77
N ILE A 46 2.33 9.33 25.44
CA ILE A 46 3.04 8.16 24.89
C ILE A 46 2.05 7.09 24.44
N ARG A 47 1.06 6.74 25.27
CA ARG A 47 0.09 5.69 24.94
C ARG A 47 -0.73 6.03 23.70
N THR A 48 -1.15 7.29 23.59
CA THR A 48 -1.95 7.79 22.46
C THR A 48 -1.13 7.79 21.17
N LEU A 49 0.12 8.27 21.23
CA LEU A 49 1.03 8.30 20.10
C LEU A 49 1.39 6.89 19.61
N LYS A 50 1.67 5.95 20.50
CA LYS A 50 1.93 4.54 20.14
C LYS A 50 0.73 3.89 19.45
N GLN A 51 -0.49 4.17 19.89
CA GLN A 51 -1.69 3.64 19.23
C GLN A 51 -1.84 4.20 17.81
N LYS A 52 -1.59 5.51 17.64
CA LYS A 52 -1.64 6.18 16.33
C LYS A 52 -0.58 5.62 15.37
N ASP A 53 0.65 5.48 15.86
CA ASP A 53 1.78 4.91 15.12
C ASP A 53 1.52 3.46 14.66
N PHE A 54 0.97 2.63 15.54
CA PHE A 54 0.60 1.25 15.19
C PHE A 54 -0.43 1.19 14.06
N VAL A 55 -1.48 2.02 14.12
CA VAL A 55 -2.51 2.07 13.07
C VAL A 55 -1.93 2.55 11.75
N TYR A 56 -1.01 3.52 11.79
CA TYR A 56 -0.37 4.05 10.57
C TYR A 56 0.57 3.03 9.95
N THR A 57 1.39 2.38 10.77
CA THR A 57 2.27 1.30 10.31
C THR A 57 1.47 0.15 9.68
N LEU A 58 0.37 -0.28 10.32
CA LEU A 58 -0.52 -1.30 9.74
C LEU A 58 -1.10 -0.89 8.38
N PHE A 59 -1.52 0.37 8.23
CA PHE A 59 -2.04 0.85 6.96
C PHE A 59 -0.97 0.83 5.88
N VAL A 60 0.23 1.33 6.20
CA VAL A 60 1.38 1.34 5.30
C VAL A 60 1.76 -0.08 4.87
N ASP A 61 1.86 -1.01 5.82
CA ASP A 61 2.17 -2.41 5.53
C ASP A 61 1.14 -3.03 4.58
N ALA A 62 -0.15 -2.73 4.78
CA ALA A 62 -1.20 -3.18 3.88
C ALA A 62 -1.06 -2.61 2.46
N VAL A 63 -0.68 -1.33 2.31
CA VAL A 63 -0.39 -0.72 1.00
C VAL A 63 0.80 -1.40 0.33
N LEU A 64 1.89 -1.62 1.08
CA LEU A 64 3.06 -2.32 0.56
C LEU A 64 2.72 -3.74 0.08
N ILE A 65 1.97 -4.51 0.87
CA ILE A 65 1.52 -5.85 0.49
C ILE A 65 0.67 -5.80 -0.79
N LEU A 66 -0.21 -4.82 -0.92
CA LEU A 66 -1.03 -4.62 -2.12
C LEU A 66 -0.15 -4.37 -3.35
N ASP A 67 0.82 -3.47 -3.24
CA ASP A 67 1.73 -3.10 -4.34
C ASP A 67 2.60 -4.30 -4.76
N PHE A 68 3.19 -5.02 -3.81
CA PHE A 68 3.96 -6.25 -4.10
C PHE A 68 3.09 -7.32 -4.76
N SER A 69 1.85 -7.49 -4.29
CA SER A 69 0.90 -8.44 -4.87
C SER A 69 0.56 -8.08 -6.31
N LEU A 70 0.38 -6.79 -6.62
CA LEU A 70 0.14 -6.30 -7.98
C LEU A 70 1.35 -6.57 -8.89
N ILE A 71 2.57 -6.31 -8.42
CA ILE A 71 3.81 -6.58 -9.18
C ILE A 71 3.92 -8.08 -9.49
N LEU A 72 3.73 -8.95 -8.50
CA LEU A 72 3.78 -10.40 -8.69
C LEU A 72 2.72 -10.89 -9.68
N LEU A 73 1.50 -10.34 -9.59
CA LEU A 73 0.42 -10.66 -10.52
C LEU A 73 0.79 -10.25 -11.96
N LEU A 74 1.36 -9.05 -12.15
CA LEU A 74 1.80 -8.56 -13.45
C LEU A 74 2.93 -9.43 -14.03
N LEU A 75 3.91 -9.81 -13.21
CA LEU A 75 4.99 -10.72 -13.61
C LEU A 75 4.44 -12.08 -14.03
N PHE A 76 3.51 -12.65 -13.26
CA PHE A 76 2.85 -13.91 -13.59
C PHE A 76 2.09 -13.82 -14.92
N MET A 77 1.30 -12.77 -15.11
CA MET A 77 0.55 -12.55 -16.35
C MET A 77 1.47 -12.35 -17.56
N GLY A 78 2.55 -11.58 -17.39
CA GLY A 78 3.57 -11.33 -18.41
C GLY A 78 4.30 -12.60 -18.80
N GLY A 79 4.80 -13.36 -17.82
CA GLY A 79 5.46 -14.65 -18.03
C GLY A 79 4.55 -15.64 -18.74
N ARG A 80 3.29 -15.76 -18.31
CA ARG A 80 2.30 -16.63 -18.98
C ARG A 80 2.10 -16.24 -20.44
N LYS A 81 1.99 -14.94 -20.77
CA LYS A 81 1.87 -14.49 -22.16
C LYS A 81 3.10 -14.84 -22.99
N ILE A 82 4.30 -14.67 -22.43
CA ILE A 82 5.57 -15.02 -23.11
C ILE A 82 5.59 -16.52 -23.43
N VAL A 83 5.29 -17.37 -22.44
CA VAL A 83 5.22 -18.83 -22.63
C VAL A 83 4.20 -19.20 -23.72
N GLN A 84 3.01 -18.59 -23.71
CA GLN A 84 2.00 -18.83 -24.74
C GLN A 84 2.46 -18.43 -26.15
N LEU A 85 3.21 -17.34 -26.28
CA LEU A 85 3.77 -16.90 -27.57
C LEU A 85 4.86 -17.85 -28.07
N ILE A 86 5.65 -18.43 -27.17
CA ILE A 86 6.69 -19.41 -27.52
C ILE A 86 6.05 -20.73 -27.97
N ILE A 87 5.01 -21.21 -27.27
CA ILE A 87 4.34 -22.48 -27.59
C ILE A 87 3.48 -22.40 -28.87
N LYS A 88 2.95 -21.21 -29.20
CA LYS A 88 2.17 -20.99 -30.44
C LYS A 88 3.01 -20.79 -31.70
N LYS A 89 4.34 -20.74 -31.57
CA LYS A 89 5.28 -20.57 -32.67
C LYS A 89 5.86 -21.94 -33.05
#